data_AF-A0A2S5LFS9-F1
#
_entry.id   AF-A0A2S5LFS9-F1
#
_cell.length_a   1.000
_cell.length_b   1.000
_cell.length_c   1.000
_cell.angle_alpha   90.00
_cell.angle_beta   90.00
_cell.angle_gamma   90.00
#
_symmetry.space_group_name_H-M   'P 1'
#
loop_
_entity.id
_entity.type
_entity.pdbx_description
1 polymer ?
#
loop_
_entity_poly.entity_id
_entity_poly.type
_entity_poly.pdbx_seq_one_letter_code
_entity_poly.pdbx_strand_id
1 'polypeptide(L)' 'MTPAAQISAAIEVLDDVAKRRRPAAEALKDWGLAHRFAGSKDRAAIASLVFDAL' A
#
# COMPACT_ATOMS: atom_id res chain seq x y z
N MET A 1 10.00 8.15 -1.62
CA MET A 1 9.53 7.54 -2.90
C MET A 1 9.01 8.63 -3.84
N THR A 2 8.97 8.42 -5.17
CA THR A 2 8.31 9.39 -6.08
C THR A 2 6.79 9.21 -6.03
N PRO A 3 5.98 10.23 -6.39
CA PRO A 3 4.52 10.09 -6.42
C PRO A 3 4.04 8.94 -7.32
N ALA A 4 4.67 8.75 -8.48
CA ALA A 4 4.34 7.63 -9.38
C ALA A 4 4.59 6.26 -8.71
N ALA A 5 5.69 6.12 -7.95
CA ALA A 5 5.95 4.91 -7.19
C ALA A 5 5.00 4.72 -6.00
N GLN A 6 4.45 5.79 -5.42
CA GLN A 6 3.37 5.72 -4.40
C GLN A 6 2.08 5.17 -4.99
N ILE A 7 1.70 5.64 -6.18
CA ILE A 7 0.54 5.13 -6.91
C ILE A 7 0.75 3.66 -7.28
N SER A 8 1.92 3.31 -7.81
CA SER A 8 2.23 1.92 -8.16
C SER A 8 2.14 0.98 -6.95
N ALA A 9 2.65 1.39 -5.79
CA ALA A 9 2.55 0.61 -4.56
C ALA A 9 1.10 0.48 -4.07
N ALA A 10 0.29 1.55 -4.16
CA ALA A 10 -1.12 1.49 -3.80
C ALA A 10 -1.90 0.51 -4.69
N ILE A 11 -1.60 0.48 -6.00
CA ILE A 11 -2.18 -0.49 -6.94
C ILE A 11 -1.83 -1.92 -6.54
N GLU A 12 -0.58 -2.19 -6.20
CA GLU A 12 -0.14 -3.52 -5.73
C GLU A 12 -0.90 -3.97 -4.47
N VAL A 13 -1.07 -3.06 -3.51
CA VAL A 13 -1.82 -3.35 -2.28
C VAL A 13 -3.31 -3.59 -2.57
N LEU A 14 -3.94 -2.77 -3.41
CA LEU A 14 -5.35 -2.95 -3.79
C LEU A 14 -5.58 -4.26 -4.55
N ASP A 15 -4.65 -4.64 -5.41
CA ASP A 15 -4.68 -5.92 -6.12
C ASP A 15 -4.57 -7.11 -5.15
N ASP A 16 -3.71 -7.01 -4.13
CA ASP A 16 -3.63 -8.01 -3.06
C ASP A 16 -4.92 -8.13 -2.25
N VAL A 17 -5.50 -6.99 -1.85
CA VAL A 17 -6.79 -6.93 -1.16
C VAL A 17 -7.89 -7.59 -1.99
N ALA A 18 -7.98 -7.26 -3.29
CA ALA A 18 -8.99 -7.80 -4.19
C ALA A 18 -8.83 -9.31 -4.41
N LYS A 19 -7.60 -9.79 -4.64
CA LYS A 19 -7.31 -11.20 -4.92
C LYS A 19 -7.45 -12.09 -3.69
N ARG A 20 -6.94 -11.63 -2.54
CA ARG A 20 -6.91 -12.42 -1.30
C ARG A 20 -8.13 -12.20 -0.40
N ARG A 21 -8.98 -11.21 -0.70
CA ARG A 21 -10.16 -10.81 0.09
C ARG A 21 -9.81 -10.62 1.57
N ARG A 22 -8.73 -9.89 1.83
CA ARG A 22 -8.20 -9.57 3.16
C ARG A 22 -8.36 -8.08 3.48
N PRO A 23 -8.43 -7.69 4.76
CA PRO A 23 -8.50 -6.27 5.13
C PRO A 23 -7.31 -5.45 4.62
N ALA A 24 -7.57 -4.22 4.17
CA ALA A 24 -6.53 -3.33 3.63
C ALA A 24 -5.41 -3.02 4.63
N ALA A 25 -5.74 -2.87 5.92
CA ALA A 25 -4.76 -2.66 6.97
C ALA A 25 -3.75 -3.82 7.09
N GLU A 26 -4.23 -5.05 6.90
CA GLU A 26 -3.36 -6.23 6.90
C GLU A 26 -2.48 -6.23 5.66
N ALA A 27 -3.04 -5.99 4.47
CA ALA A 27 -2.29 -5.90 3.19
C ALA A 27 -1.17 -4.83 3.26
N LEU A 28 -1.48 -3.64 3.77
CA LEU A 28 -0.51 -2.56 3.98
C LEU A 28 0.62 -2.96 4.95
N LYS A 29 0.29 -3.69 6.03
CA LYS A 29 1.28 -4.17 7.00
C LYS A 29 2.27 -5.12 6.33
N ASP A 30 1.78 -6.15 5.64
CA ASP A 30 2.63 -7.14 4.98
C ASP A 30 3.45 -6.51 3.85
N TRP A 31 2.83 -5.66 3.03
CA TRP A 31 3.52 -4.91 2.00
C TRP A 31 4.67 -4.07 2.59
N GLY A 32 4.43 -3.38 3.70
CA GLY A 32 5.46 -2.60 4.39
C GLY A 32 6.58 -3.44 5.02
N LEU A 33 6.32 -4.69 5.40
CA LEU A 33 7.36 -5.61 5.86
C LEU A 33 8.27 -6.07 4.71
N ALA A 34 7.67 -6.34 3.53
CA ALA A 34 8.42 -6.70 2.32
C ALA A 34 9.19 -5.51 1.71
N HIS A 35 8.62 -4.29 1.77
CA HIS A 35 9.19 -3.09 1.16
C HIS A 35 9.87 -2.19 2.19
N ARG A 36 11.01 -2.64 2.72
CA ARG A 36 11.76 -1.93 3.77
C ARG A 36 12.33 -0.57 3.35
N PHE A 37 12.45 -0.31 2.05
CA PHE A 37 12.86 0.99 1.53
C PHE A 37 11.79 2.07 1.73
N ALA A 38 10.51 1.69 1.89
CA ALA A 38 9.44 2.64 2.12
C ALA A 38 9.50 3.14 3.57
N GLY A 39 9.87 4.40 3.75
CA GLY A 39 9.86 5.07 5.06
C GLY A 39 8.45 5.35 5.57
N SER A 40 8.33 5.84 6.81
CA SER A 40 7.04 6.15 7.44
C SER A 40 6.17 7.10 6.61
N LYS A 41 6.76 8.15 6.03
CA LYS A 41 6.08 9.10 5.14
C LYS A 41 5.52 8.42 3.88
N ASP A 42 6.31 7.55 3.25
CA ASP A 42 5.89 6.83 2.05
C ASP A 42 4.75 5.87 2.38
N ARG A 43 4.86 5.13 3.49
CA ARG A 43 3.80 4.23 3.97
C ARG A 43 2.50 4.96 4.29
N ALA A 44 2.58 6.14 4.90
CA ALA A 44 1.40 6.96 5.17
C ALA A 44 0.73 7.45 3.89
N ALA A 45 1.51 7.90 2.89
CA ALA A 45 0.98 8.33 1.60
C ALA A 45 0.29 7.18 0.84
N ILE A 46 0.93 6.00 0.80
CA ILE A 46 0.34 4.80 0.19
C ILE A 46 -0.94 4.40 0.92
N ALA A 47 -0.94 4.41 2.25
CA ALA A 47 -2.12 4.05 3.03
C ALA A 47 -3.30 4.98 2.74
N SER A 48 -3.05 6.30 2.65
CA SER A 48 -4.09 7.26 2.24
C SER A 48 -4.68 6.87 0.88
N LEU A 49 -3.84 6.68 -0.14
CA LEU A 49 -4.30 6.30 -1.49
C LEU A 49 -5.13 5.01 -1.49
N VAL A 50 -4.73 4.01 -0.71
CA VAL A 50 -5.45 2.73 -0.61
C VAL A 50 -6.81 2.91 0.06
N PHE A 51 -6.87 3.63 1.19
CA PHE A 51 -8.12 3.85 1.90
C PHE A 51 -9.07 4.79 1.15
N ASP A 52 -8.55 5.78 0.42
CA ASP A 52 -9.34 6.69 -0.41
C ASP A 52 -10.00 5.95 -1.60
N ALA A 53 -9.45 4.80 -2.01
CA ALA A 53 -9.92 4.02 -3.16
C ALA A 53 -10.90 2.89 -2.81
N LEU A 54 -11.20 2.67 -1.53
CA LEU A 54 -12.10 1.62 -1.02
C LEU A 54 -13.44 2.20 -0.55
#